data_AF-A0A352BTM0-F1
#
_entry.id   AF-A0A352BTM0-F1
#
_cell.length_a   1.000
_cell.length_b   1.000
_cell.length_c   1.000
_cell.angle_alpha   90.00
_cell.angle_beta   90.00
_cell.angle_gamma   90.00
#
_symmetry.space_group_name_H-M   'P 1'
#
loop_
_entity.id
_entity.type
_entity.pdbx_description
1 polymer ?
#
loop_
_entity_poly.entity_id
_entity_poly.type
_entity_poly.pdbx_seq_one_letter_code
_entity_poly.pdbx_strand_id
1 'polypeptide(L)'
;MVRGQETVKRALEIAASGGHNILMMGPPGSGKTLLARCLPSILPPLSYEEALETTTIHSVMGQDLSQGLIFERPFRSPHHSISNKALIGGGRYPMPGQISMAHNGVLFLDELPEFTRKTLEALRQPIEEGQVQLSRAQYSVTYPCNVMLVCSMNPSDQVDGPLSAAYLKKISGPLLDRIDLNLEVSAVSFEKLSNTVAAESSAQIR
;
A
#
# COMPACT_ATOMS: atom_id res chain seq x y z
N MET A 1 -10.27 -14.81 -3.26
CA MET A 1 -9.36 -14.54 -2.13
C MET A 1 -8.47 -15.75 -1.82
N VAL A 2 -7.41 -15.53 -1.02
CA VAL A 2 -6.52 -16.57 -0.44
C VAL A 2 -7.34 -17.56 0.41
N ARG A 3 -6.96 -18.85 0.47
CA ARG A 3 -7.65 -19.86 1.30
C ARG A 3 -7.14 -19.84 2.74
N GLY A 4 -8.05 -19.90 3.72
CA GLY A 4 -7.72 -19.78 5.15
C GLY A 4 -7.62 -18.31 5.64
N GLN A 5 -7.26 -18.13 6.92
CA GLN A 5 -7.12 -16.82 7.57
C GLN A 5 -8.39 -15.94 7.57
N GLU A 6 -9.54 -16.50 7.92
CA GLU A 6 -10.83 -15.78 7.93
C GLU A 6 -10.82 -14.49 8.76
N THR A 7 -10.10 -14.48 9.88
CA THR A 7 -9.90 -13.27 10.70
C THR A 7 -9.17 -12.16 9.94
N VAL A 8 -8.13 -12.51 9.17
CA VAL A 8 -7.34 -11.54 8.39
C VAL A 8 -8.18 -11.03 7.22
N LYS A 9 -8.91 -11.91 6.51
CA LYS A 9 -9.80 -11.49 5.42
C LYS A 9 -10.85 -10.49 5.89
N ARG A 10 -11.54 -10.82 6.98
CA ARG A 10 -12.55 -9.93 7.56
C ARG A 10 -11.96 -8.59 8.01
N ALA A 11 -10.73 -8.61 8.54
CA ALA A 11 -10.03 -7.38 8.87
C ALA A 11 -9.66 -6.55 7.62
N LEU A 12 -9.26 -7.21 6.52
CA LEU A 12 -9.00 -6.55 5.23
C LEU A 12 -10.29 -5.96 4.62
N GLU A 13 -11.43 -6.61 4.80
CA GLU A 13 -12.74 -6.10 4.38
C GLU A 13 -13.12 -4.84 5.15
N ILE A 14 -12.99 -4.88 6.48
CA ILE A 14 -13.21 -3.71 7.34
C ILE A 14 -12.28 -2.58 6.90
N ALA A 15 -10.99 -2.88 6.71
CA ALA A 15 -10.00 -1.91 6.27
C ALA A 15 -10.35 -1.31 4.91
N ALA A 16 -10.76 -2.13 3.94
CA ALA A 16 -11.14 -1.70 2.59
C ALA A 16 -12.39 -0.82 2.59
N SER A 17 -13.38 -1.14 3.44
CA SER A 17 -14.62 -0.36 3.55
C SER A 17 -14.41 1.05 4.12
N GLY A 18 -13.45 1.18 5.06
CA GLY A 18 -13.12 2.46 5.71
C GLY A 18 -11.91 3.19 5.12
N GLY A 19 -11.20 2.58 4.17
CA GLY A 19 -9.95 3.11 3.63
C GLY A 19 -8.82 3.15 4.66
N HIS A 20 -8.81 2.25 5.64
CA HIS A 20 -7.86 2.25 6.75
C HIS A 20 -6.46 1.80 6.33
N ASN A 21 -5.44 2.46 6.87
CA ASN A 21 -4.06 2.05 6.71
C ASN A 21 -3.77 0.83 7.57
N ILE A 22 -3.09 -0.17 6.99
CA ILE A 22 -2.87 -1.45 7.67
C ILE A 22 -1.40 -1.85 7.73
N LEU A 23 -1.02 -2.53 8.80
CA LEU A 23 0.25 -3.23 8.93
C LEU A 23 0.01 -4.73 9.13
N MET A 24 0.57 -5.55 8.24
CA MET A 24 0.57 -7.00 8.36
C MET A 24 1.90 -7.48 8.96
N MET A 25 1.83 -8.16 10.11
CA MET A 25 2.96 -8.80 10.78
C MET A 25 2.84 -10.31 10.67
N GLY A 26 3.87 -10.98 10.17
CA GLY A 26 3.85 -12.45 10.12
C GLY A 26 5.12 -13.04 9.54
N PRO A 27 5.38 -14.34 9.73
CA PRO A 27 6.57 -15.00 9.22
C PRO A 27 6.65 -14.96 7.68
N PRO A 28 7.84 -15.18 7.10
CA PRO A 28 7.98 -15.34 5.65
C PRO A 28 7.08 -16.48 5.14
N GLY A 29 6.53 -16.32 3.95
CA GLY A 29 5.62 -17.32 3.35
C GLY A 29 4.17 -17.30 3.87
N SER A 30 3.78 -16.37 4.76
CA SER A 30 2.41 -16.27 5.27
C SER A 30 1.39 -15.64 4.30
N GLY A 31 1.81 -15.26 3.09
CA GLY A 31 0.93 -14.74 2.04
C GLY A 31 0.63 -13.24 2.10
N LYS A 32 1.37 -12.44 2.90
CA LYS A 32 1.17 -10.99 3.03
C LYS A 32 1.10 -10.23 1.70
N THR A 33 2.07 -10.48 0.81
CA THR A 33 2.09 -9.87 -0.53
C THR A 33 0.88 -10.26 -1.37
N LEU A 34 0.39 -11.51 -1.24
CA LEU A 34 -0.79 -11.98 -1.95
C LEU A 34 -2.07 -11.31 -1.41
N LEU A 35 -2.18 -11.18 -0.09
CA LEU A 35 -3.28 -10.44 0.55
C LEU A 35 -3.32 -8.98 0.12
N ALA A 36 -2.17 -8.29 0.12
CA ALA A 36 -2.07 -6.90 -0.34
C ALA A 36 -2.51 -6.74 -1.80
N ARG A 37 -2.12 -7.67 -2.69
CA ARG A 37 -2.53 -7.64 -4.10
C ARG A 37 -4.02 -7.90 -4.31
N CYS A 38 -4.71 -8.51 -3.36
CA CYS A 38 -6.17 -8.69 -3.42
C CYS A 38 -6.94 -7.43 -3.00
N LEU A 39 -6.35 -6.51 -2.23
CA LEU A 39 -7.03 -5.32 -1.71
C LEU A 39 -7.69 -4.45 -2.80
N PRO A 40 -7.03 -4.12 -3.93
CA PRO A 40 -7.66 -3.34 -5.00
C PRO A 40 -8.97 -3.94 -5.52
N SER A 41 -9.13 -5.27 -5.45
CA SER A 41 -10.34 -5.96 -5.91
C SER A 41 -11.52 -5.88 -4.95
N ILE A 42 -11.28 -5.54 -3.68
CA ILE A 42 -12.32 -5.44 -2.64
C ILE A 42 -12.54 -4.00 -2.15
N LEU A 43 -11.72 -3.06 -2.61
CA LEU A 43 -11.98 -1.65 -2.40
C LEU A 43 -13.24 -1.22 -3.15
N PRO A 44 -13.97 -0.20 -2.63
CA PRO A 44 -15.06 0.42 -3.36
C PRO A 44 -14.61 0.80 -4.80
N PRO A 45 -15.44 0.67 -5.83
CA PRO A 45 -15.08 1.11 -7.18
C PRO A 45 -14.69 2.59 -7.20
N LEU A 46 -13.89 3.01 -8.18
CA LEU A 46 -13.62 4.42 -8.41
C LEU A 46 -14.91 5.13 -8.81
N SER A 47 -15.17 6.29 -8.22
CA SER A 47 -16.12 7.25 -8.75
C SER A 47 -15.62 7.80 -10.09
N TYR A 48 -16.50 8.45 -10.86
CA TYR A 48 -16.10 9.08 -12.12
C TYR A 48 -15.03 10.17 -11.92
N GLU A 49 -15.14 10.96 -10.84
CA GLU A 49 -14.16 12.00 -10.51
C GLU A 49 -12.82 11.39 -10.11
N GLU A 50 -12.84 10.36 -9.25
CA GLU A 50 -11.61 9.64 -8.86
C GLU A 50 -10.94 9.00 -10.09
N ALA A 51 -11.73 8.43 -11.01
CA ALA A 51 -11.23 7.84 -12.25
C ALA A 51 -10.56 8.89 -13.16
N LEU A 52 -11.14 10.09 -13.27
CA LEU A 52 -10.54 11.21 -14.01
C LEU A 52 -9.20 11.65 -13.40
N GLU A 53 -9.14 11.81 -12.08
CA GLU A 53 -7.92 12.19 -11.36
C GLU A 53 -6.81 11.14 -11.56
N THR A 54 -7.13 9.87 -11.32
CA THR A 54 -6.19 8.75 -11.51
C THR A 54 -5.70 8.70 -12.96
N THR A 55 -6.59 8.82 -13.94
CA THR A 55 -6.23 8.83 -15.36
C THR A 55 -5.31 10.00 -15.71
N THR A 56 -5.56 11.18 -15.14
CA THR A 56 -4.74 12.39 -15.38
C THR A 56 -3.29 12.18 -14.92
N ILE A 57 -3.08 11.59 -13.74
CA ILE A 57 -1.73 11.30 -13.23
C ILE A 57 -0.99 10.33 -14.16
N HIS A 58 -1.69 9.29 -14.62
CA HIS A 58 -1.11 8.30 -15.53
C HIS A 58 -0.82 8.88 -16.92
N SER A 59 -1.65 9.82 -17.39
CA SER A 59 -1.40 10.59 -18.62
C SER A 59 -0.14 11.45 -18.51
N VAL A 60 0.08 12.13 -17.39
CA VAL A 60 1.30 12.92 -17.14
C VAL A 60 2.54 12.03 -17.21
N MET A 61 2.42 10.78 -16.77
CA MET A 61 3.50 9.79 -16.85
C MET A 61 3.66 9.14 -18.22
N GLY A 62 2.88 9.57 -19.22
CA GLY A 62 2.98 9.08 -20.60
C GLY A 62 2.49 7.65 -20.78
N GLN A 63 1.61 7.15 -19.90
CA GLN A 63 0.98 5.86 -20.12
C GLN A 63 0.01 5.91 -21.30
N ASP A 64 -0.11 4.78 -22.03
CA ASP A 64 -1.11 4.65 -23.08
C ASP A 64 -2.50 4.52 -22.44
N LEU A 65 -3.38 5.47 -22.77
CA LEU A 65 -4.75 5.57 -22.27
C LEU A 65 -5.76 5.39 -23.42
N SER A 66 -5.39 4.66 -24.47
CA SER A 66 -6.24 4.33 -25.61
C SER A 66 -7.58 3.65 -25.24
N GLN A 67 -7.63 2.99 -24.08
CA GLN A 67 -8.83 2.34 -23.53
C GLN A 67 -9.76 3.29 -22.75
N GLY A 68 -9.42 4.57 -22.63
CA GLY A 68 -10.22 5.58 -21.92
C GLY A 68 -9.82 5.74 -20.45
N LEU A 69 -10.81 6.02 -19.60
CA LEU A 69 -10.60 6.28 -18.17
C LEU A 69 -10.22 5.00 -17.41
N ILE A 70 -9.33 5.15 -16.44
CA ILE A 70 -8.94 4.08 -15.51
C ILE A 70 -10.00 3.97 -14.41
N PHE A 71 -10.74 2.86 -14.39
CA PHE A 71 -11.73 2.54 -13.35
C PHE A 71 -11.23 1.50 -12.33
N GLU A 72 -10.05 0.91 -12.56
CA GLU A 72 -9.42 0.00 -11.62
C GLU A 72 -8.60 0.75 -10.58
N ARG A 73 -8.73 0.37 -9.30
CA ARG A 73 -7.95 0.93 -8.20
C ARG A 73 -6.45 0.64 -8.43
N PRO A 74 -5.58 1.66 -8.55
CA PRO A 74 -4.15 1.43 -8.78
C PRO A 74 -3.49 0.66 -7.63
N PHE A 75 -2.48 -0.14 -7.96
CA PHE A 75 -1.65 -0.82 -6.96
C PHE A 75 -0.18 -0.55 -7.24
N ARG A 76 0.55 0.01 -6.27
CA ARG A 76 2.00 0.22 -6.36
C ARG A 76 2.71 -0.49 -5.23
N SER A 77 3.76 -1.23 -5.58
CA SER A 77 4.63 -1.90 -4.63
C SER A 77 6.08 -1.57 -4.97
N PRO A 78 6.57 -0.39 -4.54
CA PRO A 78 7.96 -0.03 -4.77
C PRO A 78 8.90 -0.94 -3.97
N HIS A 79 10.03 -1.30 -4.57
CA HIS A 79 11.09 -2.03 -3.87
C HIS A 79 11.72 -1.14 -2.78
N HIS A 80 12.17 -1.73 -1.67
CA HIS A 80 12.75 -1.01 -0.53
C HIS A 80 14.00 -0.17 -0.86
N SER A 81 14.67 -0.48 -1.98
CA SER A 81 15.78 0.31 -2.54
C SER A 81 15.35 1.57 -3.31
N ILE A 82 14.06 1.93 -3.29
CA ILE A 82 13.54 3.09 -4.00
C ILE A 82 14.15 4.40 -3.47
N SER A 83 14.48 5.31 -4.38
CA SER A 83 14.92 6.65 -3.99
C SER A 83 13.75 7.53 -3.56
N ASN A 84 13.99 8.50 -2.67
CA ASN A 84 12.94 9.47 -2.27
C ASN A 84 12.32 10.19 -3.47
N LYS A 85 13.13 10.52 -4.49
CA LYS A 85 12.65 11.16 -5.72
C LYS A 85 11.70 10.25 -6.51
N ALA A 86 11.97 8.94 -6.57
CA ALA A 86 11.09 8.01 -7.26
C ALA A 86 9.81 7.72 -6.45
N LEU A 87 9.89 7.71 -5.12
CA LEU A 87 8.74 7.47 -4.25
C LEU A 87 7.78 8.66 -4.21
N ILE A 88 8.29 9.84 -3.90
CA ILE A 88 7.51 11.08 -3.72
C ILE A 88 7.26 11.79 -5.05
N GLY A 89 8.24 11.75 -5.95
CA GLY A 89 8.24 12.49 -7.20
C GLY A 89 9.29 13.60 -7.22
N GLY A 90 9.32 14.31 -8.35
CA GLY A 90 10.21 15.44 -8.60
C GLY A 90 11.17 15.19 -9.75
N GLY A 91 12.05 16.17 -9.98
CA GLY A 91 12.92 16.19 -11.15
C GLY A 91 13.23 17.62 -11.56
N ARG A 92 13.82 17.77 -12.74
CA ARG A 92 13.93 19.07 -13.42
C ARG A 92 12.53 19.58 -13.77
N TYR A 93 11.74 18.69 -14.37
CA TYR A 93 10.29 18.83 -14.46
C TYR A 93 9.69 18.09 -13.25
N PRO A 94 8.83 18.74 -12.45
CA PRO A 94 8.20 18.09 -11.30
C PRO A 94 7.24 17.02 -11.82
N MET A 95 7.67 15.75 -11.78
CA MET A 95 6.87 14.59 -12.19
C MET A 95 6.32 13.87 -10.96
N PRO A 96 5.15 13.20 -11.06
CA PRO A 96 4.59 12.43 -9.95
C PRO A 96 5.48 11.24 -9.59
N GLY A 97 5.46 10.85 -8.31
CA GLY A 97 6.16 9.66 -7.79
C GLY A 97 5.28 8.42 -7.74
N GLN A 98 5.83 7.33 -7.17
CA GLN A 98 5.08 6.08 -6.93
C GLN A 98 3.85 6.30 -6.05
N ILE A 99 3.91 7.22 -5.06
CA ILE A 99 2.76 7.51 -4.19
C ILE A 99 1.60 8.15 -4.96
N SER A 100 1.86 9.15 -5.80
CA SER A 100 0.83 9.77 -6.66
C SER A 100 0.34 8.79 -7.73
N MET A 101 1.20 7.92 -8.24
CA MET A 101 0.84 6.84 -9.17
C MET A 101 0.01 5.71 -8.52
N ALA A 102 -0.18 5.76 -7.20
CA ALA A 102 -1.07 4.88 -6.45
C ALA A 102 -2.38 5.58 -6.06
N HIS A 103 -2.59 6.84 -6.47
CA HIS A 103 -3.73 7.66 -6.07
C HIS A 103 -5.08 6.97 -6.33
N ASN A 104 -5.96 7.11 -5.36
CA ASN A 104 -7.24 6.43 -5.21
C ASN A 104 -7.09 4.92 -5.17
N GLY A 105 -5.92 4.38 -4.81
CA GLY A 105 -5.64 2.96 -4.77
C GLY A 105 -4.82 2.56 -3.56
N VAL A 106 -3.90 1.63 -3.75
CA VAL A 106 -3.09 1.01 -2.69
C VAL A 106 -1.61 1.27 -2.92
N LEU A 107 -0.93 1.79 -1.89
CA LEU A 107 0.53 1.83 -1.81
C LEU A 107 0.99 0.73 -0.85
N PHE A 108 1.61 -0.32 -1.39
CA PHE A 108 2.10 -1.47 -0.64
C PHE A 108 3.61 -1.39 -0.37
N LEU A 109 4.00 -1.29 0.89
CA LEU A 109 5.40 -1.34 1.35
C LEU A 109 5.68 -2.70 1.97
N ASP A 110 6.32 -3.58 1.19
CA ASP A 110 6.75 -4.89 1.68
C ASP A 110 8.05 -4.78 2.45
N GLU A 111 8.19 -5.57 3.51
CA GLU A 111 9.39 -5.54 4.37
C GLU A 111 9.73 -4.13 4.85
N LEU A 112 8.73 -3.45 5.46
CA LEU A 112 8.81 -2.05 5.91
C LEU A 112 10.14 -1.68 6.62
N PRO A 113 10.74 -2.54 7.48
CA PRO A 113 12.01 -2.24 8.16
C PRO A 113 13.25 -2.20 7.26
N GLU A 114 13.16 -2.69 6.02
CA GLU A 114 14.23 -2.64 5.01
C GLU A 114 14.28 -1.31 4.25
N PHE A 115 13.22 -0.51 4.33
CA PHE A 115 13.23 0.85 3.78
C PHE A 115 14.12 1.76 4.62
N THR A 116 14.79 2.71 3.97
CA THR A 116 15.54 3.71 4.71
C THR A 116 14.60 4.61 5.51
N ARG A 117 15.00 4.99 6.72
CA ARG A 117 14.22 5.92 7.56
C ARG A 117 13.85 7.22 6.84
N LYS A 118 14.79 7.76 6.05
CA LYS A 118 14.59 8.98 5.24
C LYS A 118 13.49 8.81 4.19
N THR A 119 13.30 7.61 3.65
CA THR A 119 12.26 7.29 2.68
C THR A 119 10.90 7.18 3.35
N LEU A 120 10.83 6.50 4.50
CA LEU A 120 9.61 6.39 5.30
C LEU A 120 9.13 7.74 5.86
N GLU A 121 10.06 8.57 6.36
CA GLU A 121 9.71 9.91 6.86
C GLU A 121 9.18 10.83 5.76
N ALA A 122 9.65 10.66 4.52
CA ALA A 122 9.18 11.45 3.39
C ALA A 122 7.72 11.15 3.01
N LEU A 123 7.18 9.99 3.39
CA LEU A 123 5.78 9.62 3.16
C LEU A 123 4.81 10.25 4.16
N ARG A 124 5.31 10.75 5.30
CA ARG A 124 4.45 11.23 6.41
C ARG A 124 3.48 12.32 5.96
N GLN A 125 4.02 13.39 5.37
CA GLN A 125 3.21 14.53 4.93
C GLN A 125 2.24 14.14 3.78
N PRO A 126 2.68 13.39 2.74
CA PRO A 126 1.78 12.91 1.70
C PRO A 126 0.59 12.06 2.18
N ILE A 127 0.81 11.16 3.15
CA ILE A 127 -0.26 10.33 3.71
C ILE A 127 -1.26 11.17 4.53
N GLU A 128 -0.77 12.22 5.20
CA GLU A 128 -1.61 13.09 6.02
C GLU A 128 -2.41 14.11 5.19
N GLU A 129 -1.80 14.69 4.16
CA GLU A 129 -2.43 15.72 3.33
C GLU A 129 -3.16 15.14 2.12
N GLY A 130 -2.91 13.88 1.75
CA GLY A 130 -3.46 13.26 0.55
C GLY A 130 -2.94 13.86 -0.76
N GLN A 131 -1.83 14.61 -0.72
CA GLN A 131 -1.21 15.26 -1.87
C GLN A 131 0.29 15.46 -1.69
N VAL A 132 1.01 15.65 -2.80
CA VAL A 132 2.43 16.01 -2.84
C VAL A 132 2.58 17.31 -3.60
N GLN A 133 3.17 18.32 -2.95
CA GLN A 133 3.58 19.56 -3.62
C GLN A 133 5.05 19.49 -4.04
N LEU A 134 5.30 19.65 -5.34
CA LEU A 134 6.64 19.64 -5.93
C LEU A 134 7.01 21.03 -6.43
N SER A 135 7.77 21.76 -5.61
CA SER A 135 8.25 23.11 -5.93
C SER A 135 9.67 23.09 -6.50
N ARG A 136 9.87 23.77 -7.62
CA ARG A 136 11.16 24.04 -8.28
C ARG A 136 11.25 25.52 -8.65
N ALA A 137 12.45 25.98 -8.98
CA ALA A 137 12.73 27.39 -9.24
C ALA A 137 11.78 28.07 -10.24
N GLN A 138 11.20 27.32 -11.19
CA GLN A 138 10.32 27.86 -12.23
C GLN A 138 8.89 27.29 -12.20
N TYR A 139 8.63 26.23 -11.44
CA TYR A 139 7.35 25.52 -11.48
C TYR A 139 6.99 24.99 -10.09
N SER A 140 5.71 25.09 -9.73
CA SER A 140 5.14 24.40 -8.59
C SER A 140 3.94 23.61 -9.07
N VAL A 141 3.93 22.32 -8.81
CA VAL A 141 2.85 21.40 -9.21
C VAL A 141 2.45 20.57 -8.01
N THR A 142 1.14 20.43 -7.80
CA THR A 142 0.57 19.57 -6.77
C THR A 142 -0.01 18.34 -7.44
N TYR A 143 0.36 17.16 -6.94
CA TYR A 143 -0.20 15.88 -7.37
C TYR A 143 -1.01 15.26 -6.23
N PRO A 144 -2.27 14.86 -6.46
CA PRO A 144 -3.01 14.16 -5.43
C PRO A 144 -2.42 12.76 -5.22
N CYS A 145 -2.55 12.26 -4.00
CA CYS A 145 -2.03 10.97 -3.58
C CYS A 145 -2.81 10.38 -2.39
N ASN A 146 -4.13 10.53 -2.39
CA ASN A 146 -5.01 9.79 -1.49
C ASN A 146 -4.83 8.29 -1.75
N VAL A 147 -4.25 7.55 -0.80
CA VAL A 147 -3.93 6.12 -0.95
C VAL A 147 -4.22 5.38 0.35
N MET A 148 -4.67 4.13 0.23
CA MET A 148 -4.63 3.19 1.34
C MET A 148 -3.19 2.69 1.49
N LEU A 149 -2.54 3.03 2.59
CA LEU A 149 -1.20 2.53 2.90
C LEU A 149 -1.32 1.11 3.47
N VAL A 150 -0.61 0.18 2.83
CA VAL A 150 -0.53 -1.21 3.26
C VAL A 150 0.94 -1.55 3.50
N CYS A 151 1.26 -1.94 4.72
CA CYS A 151 2.62 -2.29 5.10
C CYS A 151 2.70 -3.77 5.47
N SER A 152 3.87 -4.36 5.26
CA SER A 152 4.17 -5.73 5.66
C SER A 152 5.51 -5.75 6.39
N MET A 153 5.63 -6.55 7.45
CA MET A 153 6.92 -6.82 8.08
C MET A 153 6.97 -8.25 8.63
N ASN A 154 8.19 -8.77 8.74
CA ASN A 154 8.45 -10.04 9.40
C ASN A 154 8.83 -9.78 10.87
N PRO A 155 8.41 -10.64 11.81
CA PRO A 155 8.96 -10.60 13.16
C PRO A 155 10.46 -10.86 13.09
N SER A 156 11.24 -10.16 13.91
CA SER A 156 12.71 -10.29 13.90
C SER A 156 13.15 -11.73 14.20
N ASP A 157 14.20 -12.21 13.51
CA ASP A 157 14.80 -13.55 13.64
C ASP A 157 15.32 -13.94 15.05
N GLN A 158 15.12 -13.11 16.06
CA GLN A 158 15.40 -13.50 17.45
C GLN A 158 14.30 -14.42 17.94
N VAL A 159 14.62 -15.70 17.91
CA VAL A 159 13.77 -16.89 18.12
C VAL A 159 12.89 -16.85 19.37
N ASP A 160 13.16 -15.99 20.38
CA ASP A 160 12.36 -15.94 21.61
C ASP A 160 12.38 -14.54 22.26
N GLY A 161 11.76 -13.53 21.63
CA GLY A 161 11.59 -12.21 22.28
C GLY A 161 10.62 -11.26 21.58
N PRO A 162 10.08 -10.25 22.29
CA PRO A 162 9.30 -9.18 21.67
C PRO A 162 10.14 -8.52 20.57
N LEU A 163 9.51 -8.15 19.44
CA LEU A 163 10.11 -7.40 18.33
C LEU A 163 11.18 -6.44 18.87
N SER A 164 12.46 -6.72 18.57
CA SER A 164 13.53 -6.00 19.25
C SER A 164 13.32 -4.50 19.09
N ALA A 165 13.44 -3.74 20.17
CA ALA A 165 13.23 -2.29 20.12
C ALA A 165 14.15 -1.61 19.07
N ALA A 166 15.27 -2.24 18.72
CA ALA A 166 16.15 -1.84 17.62
C ALA A 166 15.52 -2.02 16.22
N TYR A 167 14.75 -3.09 16.01
CA TYR A 167 14.02 -3.34 14.77
C TYR A 167 12.87 -2.35 14.57
N LEU A 168 12.11 -2.07 15.64
CA LEU A 168 11.05 -1.05 15.62
C LEU A 168 11.61 0.38 15.47
N LYS A 169 12.81 0.67 16.01
CA LYS A 169 13.50 1.96 15.83
C LYS A 169 13.88 2.28 14.38
N LYS A 170 13.97 1.28 13.50
CA LYS A 170 14.18 1.52 12.05
C LYS A 170 12.96 2.13 11.39
N ILE A 171 11.78 1.88 11.97
CA ILE A 171 10.51 2.38 11.48
C ILE A 171 10.25 3.75 12.10
N SER A 172 9.78 4.69 11.28
CA SER A 172 9.37 6.01 11.77
C SER A 172 8.15 5.85 12.69
N GLY A 173 8.31 6.14 13.99
CA GLY A 173 7.21 6.18 14.96
C GLY A 173 6.02 7.02 14.47
N PRO A 174 6.24 8.25 13.98
CA PRO A 174 5.19 9.08 13.39
C PRO A 174 4.48 8.48 12.17
N LEU A 175 5.11 7.54 11.45
CA LEU A 175 4.44 6.81 10.35
C LEU A 175 3.60 5.66 10.91
N LEU A 176 4.09 4.96 11.94
CA LEU A 176 3.33 3.91 12.63
C LEU A 176 2.06 4.46 13.30
N ASP A 177 2.11 5.70 13.82
CA ASP A 177 0.94 6.40 14.36
C ASP A 177 -0.16 6.67 13.32
N ARG A 178 0.14 6.50 12.02
CA ARG A 178 -0.81 6.63 10.91
C ARG A 178 -1.33 5.29 10.40
N ILE A 179 -0.96 4.19 11.06
CA ILE A 179 -1.48 2.86 10.77
C ILE A 179 -2.65 2.59 11.71
N ASP A 180 -3.84 2.42 11.13
CA ASP A 180 -5.07 2.23 11.89
C ASP A 180 -5.19 0.81 12.44
N LEU A 181 -4.77 -0.20 11.65
CA LEU A 181 -4.96 -1.61 11.98
C LEU A 181 -3.65 -2.39 11.91
N ASN A 182 -3.33 -3.10 13.00
CA ASN A 182 -2.24 -4.06 13.06
C ASN A 182 -2.81 -5.48 12.96
N LEU A 183 -2.44 -6.20 11.90
CA LEU A 183 -2.94 -7.53 11.58
C LEU A 183 -1.83 -8.55 11.74
N GLU A 184 -2.06 -9.56 12.59
CA GLU A 184 -1.18 -10.71 12.68
C GLU A 184 -1.58 -11.77 11.65
N VAL A 185 -0.64 -12.09 10.75
CA VAL A 185 -0.83 -13.02 9.64
C VAL A 185 -0.04 -14.29 9.93
N SER A 186 -0.73 -15.31 10.44
CA SER A 186 -0.12 -16.62 10.70
C SER A 186 0.25 -17.35 9.40
N ALA A 187 1.32 -18.16 9.43
CA ALA A 187 1.64 -19.04 8.33
C ALA A 187 0.45 -19.98 8.03
N VAL A 188 0.05 -20.07 6.77
CA VAL A 188 -0.99 -21.03 6.36
C VAL A 188 -0.34 -22.40 6.31
N SER A 189 -0.80 -23.35 7.12
CA SER A 189 -0.40 -24.75 6.97
C SER A 189 -0.87 -25.25 5.59
N PHE A 190 0.01 -25.94 4.87
CA PHE A 190 -0.22 -26.45 3.51
C PHE A 190 -1.54 -27.27 3.41
N GLU A 191 -1.96 -27.90 4.51
CA GLU A 191 -3.21 -28.65 4.63
C GLU A 191 -4.48 -27.79 4.44
N LYS A 192 -4.51 -26.53 4.91
CA LYS A 192 -5.69 -25.65 4.76
C LYS A 192 -5.88 -25.14 3.33
N LEU A 193 -4.82 -25.11 2.53
CA LEU A 193 -4.89 -24.79 1.10
C LEU A 193 -5.58 -25.92 0.30
N SER A 194 -5.53 -27.15 0.81
CA SER A 194 -6.07 -28.36 0.15
C SER A 194 -7.56 -28.62 0.41
N ASN A 195 -8.18 -27.94 1.38
CA ASN A 195 -9.61 -28.09 1.63
C ASN A 195 -10.46 -27.47 0.50
N THR A 196 -11.44 -28.23 0.04
CA THR A 196 -12.33 -28.00 -1.12
C THR A 196 -13.51 -27.06 -0.86
N VAL A 197 -13.54 -26.37 0.28
CA VAL A 197 -14.59 -25.36 0.55
C VAL A 197 -14.29 -24.11 -0.27
N ALA A 198 -15.26 -23.69 -1.09
CA ALA A 198 -15.13 -22.51 -1.94
C ALA A 198 -14.87 -21.28 -1.06
N ALA A 199 -13.72 -20.62 -1.26
CA ALA A 199 -13.48 -19.31 -0.68
C ALA A 199 -14.41 -18.29 -1.35
N GLU A 200 -14.94 -17.34 -0.58
CA GLU A 200 -15.76 -16.25 -1.12
C GLU A 200 -14.99 -15.52 -2.23
N SER A 201 -15.69 -15.32 -3.33
CA SER A 201 -15.14 -14.61 -4.49
C SER A 201 -15.02 -13.13 -4.17
N SER A 202 -14.02 -12.44 -4.75
CA SER A 202 -13.88 -10.98 -4.57
C SER A 202 -15.15 -10.23 -4.99
N ALA A 203 -15.95 -10.81 -5.88
CA ALA A 203 -17.24 -10.27 -6.32
C ALA A 203 -18.35 -10.35 -5.25
N GLN A 204 -18.27 -11.28 -4.29
CA GLN A 204 -19.27 -11.42 -3.21
C GLN A 204 -19.01 -10.50 -2.02
N ILE A 205 -17.80 -9.95 -1.93
CA ILE A 205 -17.31 -9.16 -0.80
C ILE A 205 -17.44 -7.65 -1.07
N ARG A 206 -17.66 -7.28 -2.35
CA ARG A 206 -17.81 -5.89 -2.80
C ARG A 206 -19.15 -5.26 -2.40
#